data_AF-A0A7C5AHR5-F1
#
_entry.id   AF-A0A7C5AHR5-F1
#
_cell.length_a   1.000
_cell.length_b   1.000
_cell.length_c   1.000
_cell.angle_alpha   90.00
_cell.angle_beta   90.00
_cell.angle_gamma   90.00
#
_symmetry.space_group_name_H-M   'P 1'
#
loop_
_entity.id
_entity.type
_entity.pdbx_description
1 polymer ?
#
loop_
_entity_poly.entity_id
_entity_poly.type
_entity_poly.pdbx_seq_one_letter_code
_entity_poly.pdbx_strand_id
1 'polypeptide(L)'
;MRLLIIGARQHAKVVAAVALEALGESCSVVGFLDDDPSLAGTRLLDAPILGSIKELEKVAEELMVDAALVGISNRYMQLRDEVFRMIQRAGLQTPSVIHPTAFISPRAMVGQGTVINPGVVVNA
;
A
#
# COMPACT_ATOMS: atom_id res chain seq x y z
N MET A 1 10.78 3.59 7.03
CA MET A 1 9.43 3.00 7.00
C MET A 1 9.43 1.76 6.14
N ARG A 2 9.15 0.61 6.75
CA ARG A 2 9.00 -0.71 6.17
C ARG A 2 7.54 -0.86 5.77
N LEU A 3 7.29 -0.74 4.46
CA LEU A 3 5.96 -0.67 3.89
C LEU A 3 5.57 -2.03 3.29
N LEU A 4 4.46 -2.59 3.76
CA LEU A 4 3.83 -3.76 3.15
C LEU A 4 2.69 -3.32 2.23
N ILE A 5 2.53 -3.96 1.07
CA ILE A 5 1.42 -3.65 0.15
C ILE A 5 0.49 -4.84 0.01
N ILE A 6 -0.81 -4.63 0.20
CA ILE A 6 -1.81 -5.69 0.11
C ILE A 6 -2.45 -5.71 -1.27
N GLY A 7 -2.24 -6.80 -2.00
CA GLY A 7 -2.41 -6.98 -3.43
C GLY A 7 -1.06 -6.96 -4.15
N ALA A 8 -0.90 -7.79 -5.18
CA ALA A 8 0.34 -7.91 -5.95
C ALA A 8 0.12 -7.86 -7.48
N ARG A 9 -0.96 -7.19 -7.90
CA ARG A 9 -1.34 -7.02 -9.32
C ARG A 9 -0.98 -5.62 -9.83
N GLN A 10 -1.50 -5.25 -11.00
CA GLN A 10 -1.13 -4.00 -11.68
C GLN A 10 -1.34 -2.72 -10.85
N HIS A 11 -2.40 -2.65 -10.02
CA HIS A 11 -2.61 -1.47 -9.18
C HIS A 11 -1.59 -1.39 -8.03
N ALA A 12 -1.17 -2.53 -7.47
CA ALA A 12 -0.14 -2.59 -6.45
C ALA A 12 1.21 -2.08 -6.96
N LYS A 13 1.55 -2.31 -8.24
CA LYS A 13 2.73 -1.72 -8.87
C LYS A 13 2.70 -0.19 -8.81
N VAL A 14 1.54 0.41 -9.08
CA VAL A 14 1.38 1.87 -9.04
C VAL A 14 1.49 2.39 -7.61
N VAL A 15 0.81 1.76 -6.65
CA VAL A 15 0.92 2.13 -5.23
C VAL A 15 2.36 2.05 -4.73
N ALA A 16 3.09 0.99 -5.09
CA ALA A 16 4.49 0.81 -4.72
C ALA A 16 5.38 1.90 -5.33
N ALA A 17 5.25 2.16 -6.63
CA ALA A 17 6.02 3.19 -7.32
C ALA A 17 5.78 4.57 -6.70
N VAL A 18 4.52 4.96 -6.49
CA VAL A 18 4.17 6.25 -5.89
C VAL A 18 4.70 6.38 -4.46
N ALA A 19 4.65 5.31 -3.66
CA ALA A 19 5.22 5.33 -2.31
C ALA A 19 6.75 5.51 -2.32
N LEU A 20 7.46 4.79 -3.20
CA LEU A 20 8.91 4.91 -3.33
C LEU A 20 9.33 6.30 -3.85
N GLU A 21 8.62 6.82 -4.85
CA GLU A 21 8.89 8.14 -5.43
C GLU A 21 8.58 9.28 -4.44
N ALA A 22 7.49 9.18 -3.68
CA ALA A 22 7.06 10.24 -2.75
C ALA A 22 7.86 10.27 -1.44
N LEU A 23 8.31 9.11 -0.96
CA LEU A 23 8.96 8.99 0.36
C LEU A 23 10.48 8.78 0.27
N GLY A 24 10.99 8.45 -0.91
CA GLY A 24 12.41 8.25 -1.17
C GLY A 24 13.06 7.22 -0.26
N GLU A 25 14.28 7.49 0.18
CA GLU A 25 15.09 6.61 1.05
C GLU A 25 14.43 6.32 2.41
N SER A 26 13.45 7.13 2.81
CA SER A 26 12.68 6.95 4.05
C SER A 26 11.73 5.75 3.98
N CYS A 27 11.48 5.18 2.80
CA CYS A 27 10.53 4.09 2.57
C CYS A 27 11.19 2.91 1.86
N SER A 28 10.88 1.70 2.33
CA SER A 28 11.24 0.45 1.67
C SER A 28 10.00 -0.43 1.59
N VAL A 29 9.66 -0.89 0.38
CA VAL A 29 8.61 -1.90 0.19
C VAL A 29 9.18 -3.26 0.56
N VAL A 30 8.76 -3.81 1.71
CA VAL A 30 9.31 -5.07 2.23
C VAL A 30 8.67 -6.31 1.62
N GLY A 31 7.50 -6.14 0.97
CA GLY A 31 6.87 -7.20 0.20
C GLY A 31 5.40 -6.90 -0.12
N PHE A 32 4.76 -7.92 -0.69
CA PHE A 32 3.36 -7.91 -1.06
C PHE A 32 2.64 -9.14 -0.49
N LEU A 33 1.34 -9.02 -0.25
CA LEU A 33 0.45 -10.15 0.03
C LEU A 33 -0.66 -10.23 -1.01
N ASP A 34 -0.92 -11.40 -1.60
CA ASP A 34 -2.01 -11.60 -2.57
C ASP A 34 -2.57 -13.02 -2.40
N ASP A 35 -3.89 -13.15 -2.47
CA ASP A 35 -4.55 -14.44 -2.26
C ASP A 35 -4.42 -15.39 -3.47
N ASP A 36 -3.88 -14.93 -4.60
CA ASP A 36 -3.54 -15.80 -5.72
C ASP A 36 -2.30 -16.65 -5.41
N PRO A 37 -2.46 -17.97 -5.16
CA PRO A 37 -1.35 -18.83 -4.74
C PRO A 37 -0.27 -18.98 -5.81
N SER A 38 -0.58 -18.69 -7.08
CA SER A 38 0.41 -18.72 -8.16
C SER A 38 1.43 -17.59 -8.08
N LEU A 39 1.13 -16.53 -7.33
CA LEU A 39 2.01 -15.38 -7.14
C LEU A 39 2.96 -15.56 -5.94
N ALA A 40 2.63 -16.43 -4.99
CA ALA A 40 3.44 -16.64 -3.80
C ALA A 40 4.87 -17.08 -4.15
N GLY A 41 5.87 -16.44 -3.52
CA GLY A 41 7.29 -16.68 -3.79
C GLY A 41 7.83 -16.03 -5.07
N THR A 42 6.97 -15.41 -5.88
CA THR A 42 7.42 -14.57 -7.00
C THR A 42 7.71 -13.14 -6.53
N ARG A 43 8.02 -12.23 -7.48
CA ARG A 43 8.37 -10.85 -7.20
C ARG A 43 7.50 -9.88 -8.00
N LEU A 44 7.19 -8.75 -7.39
CA LEU A 44 6.59 -7.60 -8.05
C LEU A 44 7.53 -6.41 -7.88
N LEU A 45 7.99 -5.82 -8.98
CA LEU A 45 9.16 -4.93 -8.96
C LEU A 45 10.34 -5.68 -8.29
N ASP A 46 11.00 -5.07 -7.31
CA ASP A 46 12.14 -5.64 -6.60
C ASP A 46 11.79 -6.29 -5.25
N ALA A 47 10.49 -6.34 -4.88
CA ALA A 47 10.04 -6.89 -3.60
C ALA A 47 9.32 -8.25 -3.76
N PRO A 48 9.43 -9.15 -2.77
CA PRO A 48 8.82 -10.47 -2.80
C PRO A 48 7.30 -10.42 -2.57
N ILE A 49 6.59 -11.39 -3.14
CA ILE A 49 5.21 -11.71 -2.77
C ILE A 49 5.27 -12.80 -1.70
N LEU A 50 4.97 -12.42 -0.46
CA LEU A 50 5.30 -13.16 0.75
C LEU A 50 4.27 -14.25 1.10
N GLY A 51 3.08 -14.19 0.49
CA GLY A 51 2.00 -15.12 0.77
C GLY A 51 0.64 -14.48 0.59
N SER A 52 -0.35 -15.04 1.28
CA SER A 52 -1.75 -14.63 1.25
C SER A 52 -2.04 -13.45 2.17
N ILE A 53 -3.17 -12.77 1.98
CA ILE A 53 -3.58 -11.63 2.83
C ILE A 53 -3.81 -12.08 4.28
N LYS A 54 -4.18 -13.34 4.50
CA LYS A 54 -4.39 -13.93 5.83
C LYS A 54 -3.12 -13.98 6.68
N GLU A 55 -1.95 -13.90 6.05
CA GLU A 55 -0.66 -13.92 6.73
C GLU A 55 -0.20 -12.52 7.17
N LEU A 56 -1.05 -11.49 7.00
CA LEU A 56 -0.74 -10.09 7.33
C LEU A 56 -0.10 -9.90 8.70
N GLU A 57 -0.72 -10.39 9.77
CA GLU A 57 -0.22 -10.20 11.14
C GLU A 57 1.12 -10.89 11.36
N LYS A 58 1.26 -12.13 10.89
CA LYS A 58 2.49 -12.91 10.98
C LYS A 58 3.64 -12.22 10.23
N VAL A 59 3.40 -11.81 8.98
CA VAL A 59 4.40 -11.12 8.16
C VAL A 59 4.74 -9.75 8.73
N ALA A 60 3.75 -9.05 9.28
CA ALA A 60 3.96 -7.77 9.92
C ALA A 60 4.91 -7.87 11.13
N GLU A 61 4.75 -8.92 11.94
CA GLU A 61 5.63 -9.20 13.07
C GLU A 61 7.02 -9.66 12.60
N GLU A 62 7.11 -10.69 11.76
CA GLU A 62 8.38 -11.27 11.28
C GLU A 62 9.27 -10.25 10.56
N LEU A 63 8.65 -9.36 9.79
CA LEU A 63 9.33 -8.32 9.05
C LEU A 63 9.26 -6.97 9.73
N MET A 64 8.85 -6.84 10.99
CA MET A 64 8.81 -5.55 11.70
C MET A 64 8.19 -4.43 10.83
N VAL A 65 7.03 -4.68 10.24
CA VAL A 65 6.36 -3.76 9.30
C VAL A 65 5.89 -2.53 10.06
N ASP A 66 6.21 -1.34 9.52
CA ASP A 66 5.80 -0.07 10.12
C ASP A 66 4.40 0.35 9.63
N ALA A 67 4.13 0.12 8.34
CA ALA A 67 2.95 0.61 7.64
C ALA A 67 2.48 -0.35 6.55
N ALA A 68 1.20 -0.28 6.19
CA ALA A 68 0.70 -0.96 5.00
C ALA A 68 -0.28 -0.13 4.17
N LEU A 69 -0.32 -0.42 2.88
CA LEU A 69 -1.22 0.21 1.90
C LEU A 69 -1.98 -0.82 1.08
N VAL A 70 -3.16 -0.43 0.61
CA VAL A 70 -4.03 -1.29 -0.20
C VAL A 70 -3.72 -1.12 -1.69
N GLY A 71 -3.06 -2.10 -2.28
CA GLY A 71 -2.74 -2.23 -3.71
C GLY A 71 -3.80 -2.95 -4.57
N ILE A 72 -4.99 -3.23 -4.04
CA ILE A 72 -6.14 -3.82 -4.76
C ILE A 72 -6.82 -2.77 -5.64
N SER A 73 -7.58 -3.08 -6.70
CA SER A 73 -8.23 -2.06 -7.56
C SER A 73 -9.58 -1.55 -7.00
N ASN A 74 -10.01 -0.33 -7.37
CA ASN A 74 -11.34 0.23 -7.03
C ASN A 74 -12.52 -0.63 -7.52
N ARG A 75 -12.30 -1.51 -8.50
CA ARG A 75 -13.31 -2.50 -8.92
C ARG A 75 -13.70 -3.47 -7.80
N TYR A 76 -12.85 -3.63 -6.78
CA TYR A 76 -13.06 -4.50 -5.63
C TYR A 76 -13.18 -3.68 -4.34
N MET A 77 -14.10 -2.70 -4.34
CA MET A 77 -14.20 -1.73 -3.24
C MET A 77 -14.49 -2.39 -1.89
N GLN A 78 -15.32 -3.44 -1.86
CA GLN A 78 -15.63 -4.19 -0.64
C GLN A 78 -14.37 -4.83 -0.06
N LEU A 79 -13.60 -5.54 -0.89
CA LEU A 79 -12.34 -6.15 -0.47
C LEU A 79 -11.32 -5.10 -0.01
N ARG A 80 -11.26 -3.93 -0.66
CA ARG A 80 -10.39 -2.84 -0.21
C ARG A 80 -10.72 -2.37 1.21
N ASP A 81 -12.00 -2.18 1.53
CA ASP A 81 -12.44 -1.75 2.87
C ASP A 81 -12.13 -2.82 3.92
N GLU A 82 -12.41 -4.09 3.60
CA GLU A 82 -12.08 -5.22 4.48
C GLU A 82 -10.59 -5.27 4.79
N VAL A 83 -9.74 -5.19 3.76
CA VAL A 83 -8.29 -5.20 3.90
C VAL A 83 -7.79 -3.98 4.66
N PHE A 84 -8.31 -2.78 4.38
CA PHE A 84 -7.96 -1.57 5.13
C PHE A 84 -8.23 -1.75 6.64
N ARG A 85 -9.40 -2.30 7.00
CA ARG A 85 -9.73 -2.63 8.39
C ARG A 85 -8.87 -3.74 8.98
N MET A 86 -8.41 -4.71 8.17
CA MET A 86 -7.45 -5.73 8.61
C MET A 86 -6.10 -5.09 8.98
N ILE A 87 -5.59 -4.18 8.13
CA ILE A 87 -4.35 -3.43 8.41
C ILE A 87 -4.47 -2.65 9.73
N GLN A 88 -5.58 -1.94 9.93
CA GLN A 88 -5.81 -1.20 11.17
C GLN A 88 -5.90 -2.11 12.41
N ARG A 89 -6.57 -3.26 12.30
CA ARG A 89 -6.66 -4.24 13.40
C ARG A 89 -5.30 -4.87 13.74
N ALA A 90 -4.43 -5.03 12.75
CA ALA A 90 -3.05 -5.47 12.93
C ALA A 90 -2.15 -4.38 13.58
N GLY A 91 -2.69 -3.19 13.88
CA GLY A 91 -1.95 -2.11 14.53
C GLY A 91 -0.97 -1.38 13.62
N LEU A 92 -1.01 -1.64 12.31
CA LEU A 92 -0.12 -1.02 11.33
C LEU A 92 -0.59 0.39 10.95
N GLN A 93 0.37 1.26 10.64
CA GLN A 93 0.05 2.58 10.11
C GLN A 93 -0.50 2.50 8.68
N THR A 94 -1.47 3.36 8.36
CA THR A 94 -2.02 3.53 7.01
C THR A 94 -1.75 4.96 6.52
N PRO A 95 -0.50 5.30 6.18
CA PRO A 95 -0.14 6.65 5.78
C PRO A 95 -0.89 7.07 4.51
N SER A 96 -1.16 8.35 4.38
CA SER A 96 -1.52 8.92 3.08
C SER A 96 -0.23 9.19 2.32
N VAL A 97 -0.13 8.70 1.09
CA VAL A 97 1.02 8.92 0.22
C VAL A 97 0.62 9.91 -0.87
N ILE A 98 1.28 11.06 -0.91
CA ILE A 98 0.98 12.12 -1.88
C ILE A 98 2.21 12.30 -2.75
N HIS A 99 2.10 12.02 -4.04
CA HIS A 99 3.21 12.23 -4.96
C HIS A 99 3.63 13.71 -5.00
N PRO A 100 4.93 14.05 -5.02
CA PRO A 100 5.41 15.44 -4.95
C PRO A 100 4.95 16.35 -6.10
N THR A 101 4.50 15.77 -7.21
CA THR A 101 3.93 16.54 -8.35
C THR A 101 2.42 16.73 -8.28
N ALA A 102 1.75 16.21 -7.24
CA ALA A 102 0.33 16.46 -7.02
C ALA A 102 0.13 17.84 -6.38
N PHE A 103 -0.93 18.55 -6.79
CA PHE A 103 -1.39 19.76 -6.13
C PHE A 103 -2.56 19.43 -5.21
N ILE A 104 -2.41 19.68 -3.91
CA ILE A 104 -3.47 19.52 -2.93
C ILE A 104 -3.82 20.89 -2.35
N SER A 105 -5.08 21.30 -2.50
CA SER A 105 -5.59 22.48 -1.83
C SER A 105 -5.33 22.40 -0.32
N PRO A 106 -4.83 23.45 0.34
CA PRO A 106 -4.65 23.47 1.80
C PRO A 106 -5.97 23.30 2.59
N ARG A 107 -7.12 23.40 1.92
CA ARG A 107 -8.46 23.18 2.51
C ARG A 107 -9.00 21.77 2.27
N ALA A 108 -8.35 20.97 1.43
CA ALA A 108 -8.77 19.60 1.19
C ALA A 108 -8.40 18.71 2.38
N MET A 109 -9.25 17.73 2.66
CA MET A 109 -8.98 16.68 3.65
C MET A 109 -8.58 15.39 2.93
N VAL A 110 -7.41 14.85 3.26
CA VAL A 110 -6.93 13.55 2.75
C VAL A 110 -7.01 12.53 3.88
N GLY A 111 -7.80 11.48 3.67
CA GLY A 111 -7.96 10.39 4.64
C GLY A 111 -6.76 9.44 4.67
N GLN A 112 -6.66 8.66 5.74
CA GLN A 112 -5.64 7.61 5.89
C GLN A 112 -5.73 6.57 4.76
N GLY A 113 -4.58 5.97 4.42
CA GLY A 113 -4.46 4.95 3.36
C GLY A 113 -4.69 5.50 1.94
N THR A 114 -4.82 6.81 1.77
CA THR A 114 -5.00 7.44 0.46
C THR A 114 -3.69 7.51 -0.30
N VAL A 115 -3.67 7.08 -1.55
CA VAL A 115 -2.55 7.24 -2.47
C VAL A 115 -2.94 8.24 -3.54
N ILE A 116 -2.23 9.37 -3.62
CA ILE A 116 -2.44 10.41 -4.62
C ILE A 116 -1.32 10.34 -5.64
N ASN A 117 -1.71 10.02 -6.88
CA ASN A 117 -0.81 9.82 -8.01
C ASN A 117 -0.15 11.12 -8.50
N PRO A 118 0.93 11.01 -9.30
CA PRO A 118 1.55 12.16 -9.96
C PRO A 118 0.55 13.01 -10.75
N GLY A 119 0.71 14.33 -10.67
CA GLY A 119 -0.07 15.30 -11.46
C GLY A 119 -1.55 15.43 -11.08
N VAL A 120 -2.01 14.76 -10.02
CA VAL A 120 -3.38 14.91 -9.51
C VAL A 120 -3.57 16.32 -8.92
N VAL A 121 -4.73 16.92 -9.18
CA VAL A 121 -5.17 18.18 -8.57
C VAL A 121 -6.38 17.89 -7.68
N VAL A 122 -6.28 18.19 -6.38
CA VAL A 122 -7.38 18.08 -5.43
C VAL A 122 -7.80 19.48 -4.98
N ASN A 123 -9.05 19.85 -5.29
CA ASN A 123 -9.68 21.09 -4.84
C ASN A 123 -10.30 20.95 -3.44
N ALA A 124 -10.80 22.07 -2.90
CA ALA A 124 -11.53 22.13 -1.63
C ALA A 124 -13.01 21.76 -1.79
#